data_AF-A0A8H3J382-F1
#
_entry.id   AF-A0A8H3J382-F1
#
_cell.length_a   1.000
_cell.length_b   1.000
_cell.length_c   1.000
_cell.angle_alpha   90.00
_cell.angle_beta   90.00
_cell.angle_gamma   90.00
#
_symmetry.space_group_name_H-M   'P 1'
#
loop_
_entity.id
_entity.type
_entity.pdbx_description
1 polymer ?
#
loop_
_entity_poly.entity_id
_entity_poly.type
_entity_poly.pdbx_seq_one_letter_code
_entity_poly.pdbx_strand_id
1 'polypeptide(L)'
;MDGVSAAASVVTLVETSLKVVSLCAEYYSHVKNAKKDADRLCLEVRAFISVLKNLDKLAQNPGATRLFASRSLNEDIQQCLIYLEHLQKKLEPGKRRKAMSRYGIRALKWPFERKELEKDLGVLERYKSTFTAALNTDQTSLMLEFDVKLDLAEQDRCLSKLSYADGANFDSYERQNEPYCLPDTRVDILCQIMKWSADSCQKTIFWLNGMAGTGKSTIARTITRTLTEQKRLAANFFFSRGRGDLSHTGRLFSTVAIQLAATSPRLKHYICEAIAQNDSISRQSMRDQWTKLVYQPLLKLGDR
;
A
#
# COMPACT_ATOMS: atom_id res chain seq x y z
N MET A 1 -19.99 3.45 -7.97
CA MET A 1 -21.01 3.82 -6.97
C MET A 1 -20.30 4.22 -5.69
N ASP A 2 -20.65 5.40 -5.19
CA ASP A 2 -19.98 6.08 -4.09
C ASP A 2 -20.17 5.30 -2.78
N GLY A 3 -19.15 5.29 -1.91
CA GLY A 3 -19.18 4.52 -0.64
C GLY A 3 -20.40 4.82 0.25
N VAL A 4 -21.05 5.97 0.04
CA VAL A 4 -22.30 6.40 0.69
C VAL A 4 -23.47 5.46 0.39
N SER A 5 -23.60 4.98 -0.85
CA SER A 5 -24.70 4.08 -1.24
C SER A 5 -24.53 2.66 -0.65
N ALA A 6 -23.28 2.20 -0.55
CA ALA A 6 -22.95 0.93 0.09
C ALA A 6 -23.21 0.99 1.61
N ALA A 7 -22.76 2.05 2.28
CA ALA A 7 -22.99 2.26 3.71
C ALA A 7 -24.49 2.27 4.06
N ALA A 8 -25.31 3.01 3.31
CA ALA A 8 -26.76 3.05 3.50
C ALA A 8 -27.42 1.66 3.36
N SER A 9 -26.93 0.84 2.42
CA SER A 9 -27.43 -0.51 2.21
C SER A 9 -27.09 -1.45 3.37
N VAL A 10 -25.87 -1.35 3.92
CA VAL A 10 -25.45 -2.12 5.10
C VAL A 10 -26.27 -1.73 6.33
N VAL A 11 -26.53 -0.43 6.55
CA VAL A 11 -27.39 0.04 7.64
C VAL A 11 -28.79 -0.56 7.54
N THR A 12 -29.38 -0.54 6.35
CA THR A 12 -30.71 -1.13 6.10
C THR A 12 -30.70 -2.63 6.41
N LEU A 13 -29.63 -3.34 6.03
CA LEU A 13 -29.41 -4.75 6.33
C LEU A 13 -29.35 -5.05 7.84
N VAL A 14 -28.66 -4.20 8.60
CA VAL A 14 -28.59 -4.29 10.07
C VAL A 14 -29.99 -4.12 10.67
N GLU A 15 -30.74 -3.09 10.24
CA GLU A 15 -32.09 -2.83 10.74
C GLU A 15 -33.07 -3.97 10.43
N THR A 16 -33.05 -4.49 9.20
CA THR A 16 -33.88 -5.63 8.78
C THR A 16 -33.53 -6.87 9.59
N SER A 17 -32.24 -7.15 9.81
CA SER A 17 -31.80 -8.28 10.64
C SER A 17 -32.26 -8.14 12.10
N LEU A 18 -32.23 -6.93 12.66
CA LEU A 18 -32.72 -6.68 14.02
C LEU A 18 -34.23 -6.93 14.14
N LYS A 19 -35.03 -6.60 13.11
CA LYS A 19 -36.47 -6.93 13.06
C LYS A 19 -36.71 -8.44 12.98
N VAL A 20 -35.89 -9.17 12.24
CA VAL A 20 -35.96 -10.65 12.20
C VAL A 20 -35.70 -11.24 13.59
N VAL A 21 -34.69 -10.73 14.32
CA VAL A 21 -34.39 -11.14 15.70
C VAL A 21 -35.57 -10.85 16.64
N SER A 22 -36.22 -9.68 16.54
CA SER A 22 -37.36 -9.35 17.39
C SER A 22 -38.56 -10.26 17.11
N LEU A 23 -38.86 -10.53 15.83
CA LEU A 23 -39.94 -11.47 15.46
C LEU A 23 -39.65 -12.88 15.96
N CYS A 24 -38.40 -13.36 15.86
CA CYS A 24 -38.02 -14.66 16.40
C CYS A 24 -38.22 -14.74 17.92
N ALA A 25 -37.92 -13.66 18.65
CA ALA A 25 -38.15 -13.59 20.10
C ALA A 25 -39.65 -13.68 20.45
N GLU A 26 -40.55 -13.08 19.64
CA GLU A 26 -42.00 -13.22 19.82
C GLU A 26 -42.48 -14.67 19.59
N TYR A 27 -41.95 -15.37 18.58
CA TYR A 27 -42.28 -16.78 18.37
C TYR A 27 -41.75 -17.67 19.50
N TYR A 28 -40.56 -17.35 20.04
CA TYR A 28 -39.98 -18.06 21.18
C TYR A 28 -40.85 -17.94 22.44
N SER A 29 -41.38 -16.75 22.74
CA SER A 29 -42.23 -16.54 23.92
C SER A 29 -43.63 -17.12 23.76
N HIS A 30 -44.21 -17.08 22.56
CA HIS A 30 -45.64 -17.38 22.36
C HIS A 30 -45.95 -18.72 21.68
N VAL A 31 -44.98 -19.43 21.08
CA VAL A 31 -45.22 -20.68 20.35
C VAL A 31 -44.37 -21.84 20.91
N LYS A 32 -45.01 -22.72 21.71
CA LYS A 32 -44.34 -23.84 22.39
C LYS A 32 -43.50 -24.73 21.46
N ASN A 33 -44.02 -25.07 20.28
CA ASN A 33 -43.36 -26.00 19.35
C ASN A 33 -42.30 -25.31 18.46
N ALA A 34 -42.13 -23.99 18.56
CA ALA A 34 -41.19 -23.24 17.74
C ALA A 34 -39.92 -22.81 18.49
N LYS A 35 -39.86 -23.00 19.82
CA LYS A 35 -38.79 -22.44 20.66
C LYS A 35 -37.39 -22.74 20.15
N LYS A 36 -37.10 -24.01 19.86
CA LYS A 36 -35.77 -24.45 19.40
C LYS A 36 -35.41 -23.87 18.03
N ASP A 37 -36.36 -23.85 17.12
CA ASP A 37 -36.17 -23.38 15.74
C ASP A 37 -36.05 -21.86 15.68
N ALA A 38 -36.89 -21.15 16.44
CA ALA A 38 -36.81 -19.70 16.61
C ALA A 38 -35.50 -19.28 17.27
N ASP A 39 -35.02 -20.02 18.29
CA ASP A 39 -33.74 -19.75 18.94
C ASP A 39 -32.56 -19.95 17.99
N ARG A 40 -32.53 -21.04 17.21
CA ARG A 40 -31.50 -21.28 16.19
C ARG A 40 -31.42 -20.16 15.15
N LEU A 41 -32.55 -19.75 14.60
CA LEU A 41 -32.60 -18.63 13.65
C LEU A 41 -32.13 -17.32 14.31
N CYS A 42 -32.56 -17.07 15.54
CA CYS A 42 -32.19 -15.88 16.29
C CYS A 42 -30.68 -15.82 16.57
N LEU A 43 -30.05 -16.93 16.94
CA LEU A 43 -28.60 -17.03 17.13
C LEU A 43 -27.84 -16.77 15.82
N GLU A 44 -28.27 -17.37 14.72
CA GLU A 44 -27.61 -17.21 13.41
C GLU A 44 -27.70 -15.76 12.92
N VAL A 45 -28.89 -15.15 13.01
CA VAL A 45 -29.08 -13.75 12.60
C VAL A 45 -28.31 -12.79 13.52
N ARG A 46 -28.17 -13.08 14.82
CA ARG A 46 -27.33 -12.27 15.73
C ARG A 46 -25.84 -12.35 15.36
N ALA A 47 -25.35 -13.55 15.03
CA ALA A 47 -23.98 -13.71 14.54
C ALA A 47 -23.77 -12.93 13.25
N PHE A 48 -24.74 -12.98 12.34
CA PHE A 48 -24.72 -12.20 11.09
C PHE A 48 -24.73 -10.69 11.32
N ILE A 49 -25.55 -10.18 12.25
CA ILE A 49 -25.56 -8.76 12.64
C ILE A 49 -24.17 -8.30 13.09
N SER A 50 -23.41 -9.14 13.79
CA SER A 50 -22.05 -8.79 14.21
C SER A 50 -21.14 -8.51 13.01
N VAL A 51 -21.25 -9.30 11.94
CA VAL A 51 -20.48 -9.11 10.70
C VAL A 51 -20.94 -7.84 9.97
N LEU A 52 -22.25 -7.62 9.86
CA LEU A 52 -22.81 -6.42 9.23
C LEU A 52 -22.39 -5.12 9.94
N LYS A 53 -22.36 -5.13 11.28
CA LYS A 53 -21.88 -3.97 12.06
C LYS A 53 -20.40 -3.67 11.81
N ASN A 54 -19.58 -4.69 11.57
CA ASN A 54 -18.18 -4.48 11.21
C ASN A 54 -18.07 -3.86 9.80
N LEU A 55 -18.87 -4.33 8.85
CA LEU A 55 -18.97 -3.71 7.52
C LEU A 55 -19.43 -2.26 7.58
N ASP A 56 -20.43 -1.94 8.39
CA ASP A 56 -20.95 -0.57 8.55
C ASP A 56 -19.87 0.38 9.09
N LYS A 57 -19.20 0.00 10.18
CA LYS A 57 -18.08 0.77 10.75
C LYS A 57 -16.97 1.02 9.73
N LEU A 58 -16.67 0.03 8.90
CA LEU A 58 -15.64 0.15 7.88
C LEU A 58 -16.09 1.02 6.71
N ALA A 59 -17.34 0.92 6.28
CA ALA A 59 -17.91 1.72 5.20
C ALA A 59 -17.99 3.22 5.55
N GLN A 60 -18.16 3.54 6.84
CA GLN A 60 -18.15 4.92 7.34
C GLN A 60 -16.73 5.51 7.47
N ASN A 61 -15.68 4.69 7.35
CA ASN A 61 -14.31 5.15 7.47
C ASN A 61 -13.85 5.88 6.19
N PRO A 62 -13.19 7.05 6.27
CA PRO A 62 -12.63 7.74 5.09
C PRO A 62 -11.68 6.87 4.24
N GLY A 63 -11.03 5.89 4.86
CA GLY A 63 -10.15 4.91 4.20
C GLY A 63 -10.86 3.73 3.53
N ALA A 64 -12.20 3.67 3.54
CA ALA A 64 -12.99 2.57 2.97
C ALA A 64 -12.69 2.32 1.47
N THR A 65 -12.18 3.32 0.76
CA THR A 65 -11.77 3.19 -0.64
C THR A 65 -10.69 2.12 -0.87
N ARG A 66 -9.89 1.81 0.15
CA ARG A 66 -8.81 0.80 0.15
C ARG A 66 -9.31 -0.63 0.41
N LEU A 67 -10.58 -0.79 0.79
CA LEU A 67 -11.19 -2.10 1.09
C LEU A 67 -11.76 -2.73 -0.19
N PHE A 68 -10.86 -3.22 -1.06
CA PHE A 68 -11.23 -3.68 -2.40
C PHE A 68 -12.18 -4.88 -2.39
N ALA A 69 -11.95 -5.88 -1.53
CA ALA A 69 -12.81 -7.06 -1.45
C ALA A 69 -14.19 -6.68 -0.90
N SER A 70 -14.25 -5.87 0.16
CA SER A 70 -15.52 -5.38 0.71
C SER A 70 -16.31 -4.53 -0.29
N ARG A 71 -15.63 -3.78 -1.16
CA ARG A 71 -16.30 -3.01 -2.23
C ARG A 71 -16.91 -3.89 -3.32
N SER A 72 -16.36 -5.08 -3.57
CA SER A 72 -16.96 -6.03 -4.50
C SER A 72 -18.23 -6.69 -3.98
N LEU A 73 -18.49 -6.62 -2.66
CA LEU A 73 -19.70 -7.18 -2.04
C LEU A 73 -20.98 -6.40 -2.34
N ASN A 74 -20.97 -5.30 -3.08
CA ASN A 74 -22.17 -4.48 -3.29
C ASN A 74 -23.35 -5.29 -3.82
N GLU A 75 -23.12 -6.18 -4.78
CA GLU A 75 -24.18 -7.02 -5.33
C GLU A 75 -24.66 -8.06 -4.30
N ASP A 76 -23.73 -8.70 -3.58
CA ASP A 76 -24.05 -9.63 -2.49
C ASP A 76 -24.85 -8.95 -1.37
N ILE A 77 -24.54 -7.71 -1.03
CA ILE A 77 -25.25 -6.88 -0.05
C ILE A 77 -26.68 -6.63 -0.52
N GLN A 78 -26.89 -6.24 -1.78
CA GLN A 78 -28.24 -6.04 -2.32
C GLN A 78 -29.05 -7.34 -2.31
N GLN A 79 -28.46 -8.46 -2.76
CA GLN A 79 -29.14 -9.75 -2.76
C GLN A 79 -29.45 -10.26 -1.34
N CYS A 80 -28.55 -10.00 -0.39
CA CYS A 80 -28.77 -10.33 1.01
C CYS A 80 -29.91 -9.52 1.62
N LEU A 81 -30.00 -8.22 1.29
CA LEU A 81 -31.10 -7.37 1.74
C LEU A 81 -32.45 -7.89 1.24
N ILE A 82 -32.58 -8.18 -0.06
CA ILE A 82 -33.80 -8.74 -0.66
C ILE A 82 -34.19 -10.05 0.04
N TYR A 83 -33.20 -10.92 0.28
CA TYR A 83 -33.42 -12.19 0.96
C TYR A 83 -33.93 -12.00 2.41
N LEU A 84 -33.29 -11.11 3.18
CA LEU A 84 -33.71 -10.82 4.55
C LEU A 84 -35.08 -10.16 4.64
N GLU A 85 -35.43 -9.28 3.70
CA GLU A 85 -36.79 -8.71 3.63
C GLU A 85 -37.85 -9.77 3.37
N HIS A 86 -37.54 -10.76 2.52
CA HIS A 86 -38.41 -11.91 2.30
C HIS A 86 -38.56 -12.76 3.57
N LEU A 87 -37.45 -13.05 4.25
CA LEU A 87 -37.43 -13.78 5.51
C LEU A 87 -38.24 -13.03 6.61
N GLN A 88 -38.06 -11.71 6.72
CA GLN A 88 -38.83 -10.86 7.62
C GLN A 88 -40.33 -10.93 7.30
N LYS A 89 -40.73 -10.73 6.04
CA LYS A 89 -42.15 -10.80 5.62
C LYS A 89 -42.79 -12.14 5.97
N LYS A 90 -42.03 -13.23 5.90
CA LYS A 90 -42.51 -14.57 6.23
C LYS A 90 -42.74 -14.75 7.73
N LEU A 91 -41.90 -14.12 8.56
CA LEU A 91 -42.05 -14.08 10.00
C LEU A 91 -43.19 -13.16 10.46
N GLU A 92 -43.50 -12.11 9.69
CA GLU A 92 -44.56 -11.17 10.04
C GLU A 92 -45.96 -11.84 10.13
N PRO A 93 -46.72 -11.62 11.23
CA PRO A 93 -48.09 -12.10 11.30
C PRO A 93 -48.96 -11.31 10.31
N GLY A 94 -49.53 -12.00 9.31
CA GLY A 94 -50.29 -11.37 8.22
C GLY A 94 -51.40 -10.41 8.67
N LYS A 95 -51.70 -9.39 7.86
CA LYS A 95 -52.62 -8.26 8.19
C LYS A 95 -54.00 -8.68 8.74
N ARG A 96 -54.55 -9.83 8.31
CA ARG A 96 -55.82 -10.40 8.84
C ARG A 96 -55.73 -10.88 10.31
N ARG A 97 -54.53 -11.21 10.82
CA ARG A 97 -54.31 -11.70 12.20
C ARG A 97 -54.15 -10.57 13.22
N LYS A 98 -53.69 -9.37 12.82
CA LYS A 98 -53.62 -8.20 13.71
C LYS A 98 -55.01 -7.70 14.14
N ALA A 99 -56.00 -7.75 13.24
CA ALA A 99 -57.39 -7.37 13.54
C ALA A 99 -58.06 -8.27 14.60
N MET A 100 -57.64 -9.54 14.70
CA MET A 100 -58.12 -10.49 15.71
C MET A 100 -57.38 -10.39 17.06
N SER A 101 -56.34 -9.55 17.19
CA SER A 101 -55.52 -9.46 18.41
C SER A 101 -56.08 -8.56 19.52
N ARG A 102 -57.26 -7.95 19.34
CA ARG A 102 -57.98 -7.28 20.44
C ARG A 102 -58.55 -8.26 21.48
N TYR A 103 -58.61 -9.56 21.17
CA TYR A 103 -59.03 -10.61 22.10
C TYR A 103 -58.12 -11.84 21.98
N GLY A 104 -57.14 -11.97 22.88
CA GLY A 104 -56.56 -13.27 23.26
C GLY A 104 -55.43 -13.85 22.39
N ILE A 105 -54.39 -14.31 23.09
CA ILE A 105 -53.08 -14.82 22.65
C ILE A 105 -53.18 -16.20 21.96
N ARG A 106 -53.85 -16.33 20.81
CA ARG A 106 -54.01 -17.63 20.12
C ARG A 106 -53.75 -17.66 18.60
N ALA A 107 -53.02 -16.70 18.04
CA ALA A 107 -52.93 -16.57 16.57
C ALA A 107 -51.52 -16.68 15.92
N LEU A 108 -50.43 -16.79 16.69
CA LEU A 108 -49.09 -16.98 16.11
C LEU A 108 -48.82 -18.47 15.87
N LYS A 109 -48.66 -18.85 14.59
CA LYS A 109 -48.20 -20.17 14.17
C LYS A 109 -46.86 -20.01 13.48
N TRP A 110 -45.88 -20.82 13.87
CA TRP A 110 -44.57 -20.84 13.24
C TRP A 110 -44.69 -21.08 11.73
N PRO A 111 -44.09 -20.23 10.87
CA PRO A 111 -44.34 -20.25 9.44
C PRO A 111 -43.37 -21.15 8.63
N PHE A 112 -42.43 -21.84 9.29
CA PHE A 112 -41.43 -22.67 8.60
C PHE A 112 -41.66 -24.16 8.82
N GLU A 113 -41.44 -24.93 7.75
CA GLU A 113 -41.09 -26.35 7.88
C GLU A 113 -39.60 -26.51 8.21
N ARG A 114 -39.23 -27.61 8.87
CA ARG A 114 -37.85 -27.84 9.29
C ARG A 114 -36.86 -27.80 8.11
N LYS A 115 -37.18 -28.43 6.98
CA LYS A 115 -36.31 -28.43 5.78
C LYS A 115 -36.10 -27.03 5.22
N GLU A 116 -37.13 -26.21 5.28
CA GLU A 116 -37.09 -24.85 4.78
C GLU A 116 -36.24 -23.95 5.69
N LEU A 117 -36.39 -24.10 7.02
CA LEU A 117 -35.54 -23.42 7.98
C LEU A 117 -34.06 -23.78 7.82
N GLU A 118 -33.72 -25.05 7.61
CA GLU A 118 -32.32 -25.45 7.37
C GLU A 118 -31.76 -24.80 6.09
N LYS A 119 -32.58 -24.66 5.04
CA LYS A 119 -32.19 -23.94 3.82
C LYS A 119 -31.92 -22.47 4.12
N ASP A 120 -32.79 -21.83 4.91
CA ASP A 120 -32.65 -20.42 5.27
C ASP A 120 -31.41 -20.16 6.13
N LEU A 121 -31.16 -21.03 7.12
CA LEU A 121 -29.92 -21.00 7.92
C LEU A 121 -28.68 -21.16 7.03
N GLY A 122 -28.70 -22.07 6.05
CA GLY A 122 -27.61 -22.25 5.11
C GLY A 122 -27.34 -21.02 4.23
N VAL A 123 -28.37 -20.28 3.85
CA VAL A 123 -28.22 -19.03 3.09
C VAL A 123 -27.60 -17.93 3.95
N LEU A 124 -28.04 -17.77 5.20
CA LEU A 124 -27.46 -16.80 6.14
C LEU A 124 -26.00 -17.12 6.45
N GLU A 125 -25.67 -18.39 6.70
CA GLU A 125 -24.30 -18.86 6.91
C GLU A 125 -23.41 -18.55 5.71
N ARG A 126 -23.93 -18.73 4.48
CA ARG A 126 -23.22 -18.40 3.25
C ARG A 126 -22.89 -16.91 3.18
N TYR A 127 -23.87 -16.03 3.39
CA TYR A 127 -23.63 -14.59 3.36
C TYR A 127 -22.66 -14.15 4.47
N LYS A 128 -22.82 -14.69 5.68
CA LYS A 128 -21.89 -14.46 6.79
C LYS A 128 -20.47 -14.84 6.39
N SER A 129 -20.29 -16.05 5.85
CA SER A 129 -18.99 -16.56 5.40
C SER A 129 -18.38 -15.70 4.29
N THR A 130 -19.15 -15.32 3.27
CA THR A 130 -18.69 -14.45 2.18
C THR A 130 -18.23 -13.08 2.71
N PHE A 131 -19.02 -12.46 3.57
CA PHE A 131 -18.71 -11.15 4.14
C PHE A 131 -17.48 -11.20 5.05
N THR A 132 -17.36 -12.23 5.89
CA THR A 132 -16.16 -12.43 6.71
C THR A 132 -14.92 -12.70 5.86
N ALA A 133 -15.02 -13.48 4.78
CA ALA A 133 -13.89 -13.75 3.90
C ALA A 133 -13.39 -12.48 3.20
N ALA A 134 -14.29 -11.62 2.75
CA ALA A 134 -13.92 -10.33 2.16
C ALA A 134 -13.23 -9.41 3.17
N LEU A 135 -13.77 -9.30 4.40
CA LEU A 135 -13.16 -8.53 5.48
C LEU A 135 -11.73 -9.02 5.79
N ASN A 136 -11.54 -10.33 5.89
CA ASN A 136 -10.22 -10.93 6.15
C ASN A 136 -9.24 -10.73 4.99
N THR A 137 -9.75 -10.74 3.75
CA THR A 137 -8.95 -10.45 2.55
C THR A 137 -8.44 -9.01 2.58
N ASP A 138 -9.33 -8.05 2.86
CA ASP A 138 -8.94 -6.65 3.00
C ASP A 138 -7.97 -6.43 4.16
N GLN A 139 -8.19 -7.08 5.31
CA GLN A 139 -7.27 -7.03 6.44
C GLN A 139 -5.86 -7.50 6.05
N THR A 140 -5.77 -8.64 5.35
CA THR A 140 -4.49 -9.19 4.90
C THR A 140 -3.81 -8.27 3.89
N SER A 141 -4.58 -7.73 2.93
CA SER A 141 -4.08 -6.79 1.93
C SER A 141 -3.52 -5.51 2.58
N LEU A 142 -4.26 -4.92 3.51
CA LEU A 142 -3.82 -3.73 4.25
C LEU A 142 -2.59 -4.00 5.12
N MET A 143 -2.50 -5.20 5.72
CA MET A 143 -1.33 -5.61 6.51
C MET A 143 -0.07 -5.68 5.64
N LEU A 144 -0.16 -6.27 4.46
CA LEU A 144 0.96 -6.32 3.50
C LEU A 144 1.33 -4.91 2.99
N GLU A 145 0.35 -4.06 2.70
CA GLU A 145 0.61 -2.68 2.28
C GLU A 145 1.30 -1.87 3.40
N PHE A 146 0.89 -2.09 4.64
CA PHE A 146 1.50 -1.45 5.80
C PHE A 146 2.94 -1.91 6.02
N ASP A 147 3.21 -3.21 5.88
CA ASP A 147 4.56 -3.80 5.96
C ASP A 147 5.52 -3.14 4.96
N VAL A 148 5.11 -3.03 3.70
CA VAL A 148 5.90 -2.33 2.66
C VAL A 148 6.15 -0.86 3.01
N LYS A 149 5.15 -0.15 3.55
CA LYS A 149 5.30 1.26 3.93
C LYS A 149 6.23 1.43 5.13
N LEU A 150 6.19 0.52 6.09
CA LEU A 150 7.12 0.49 7.23
C LEU A 150 8.55 0.26 6.74
N ASP A 151 8.76 -0.76 5.89
CA ASP A 151 10.07 -1.06 5.30
C ASP A 151 10.66 0.16 4.56
N LEU A 152 9.85 0.84 3.76
CA LEU A 152 10.29 2.04 3.05
C LEU A 152 10.69 3.16 4.00
N ALA A 153 9.89 3.40 5.05
CA ALA A 153 10.15 4.43 6.05
C ALA A 153 11.38 4.12 6.91
N GLU A 154 11.59 2.85 7.26
CA GLU A 154 12.80 2.39 7.96
C GLU A 154 14.05 2.56 7.10
N GLN A 155 13.96 2.24 5.80
CA GLN A 155 15.05 2.46 4.87
C GLN A 155 15.36 3.96 4.69
N ASP A 156 14.36 4.83 4.61
CA ASP A 156 14.57 6.30 4.56
C ASP A 156 15.24 6.82 5.84
N ARG A 157 14.79 6.34 7.00
CA ARG A 157 15.42 6.64 8.29
C ARG A 157 16.85 6.09 8.38
N CYS A 158 17.13 4.96 7.75
CA CYS A 158 18.46 4.39 7.73
C CYS A 158 19.42 5.24 6.89
N LEU A 159 18.98 5.69 5.71
CA LEU A 159 19.78 6.55 4.84
C LEU A 159 20.07 7.92 5.48
N SER A 160 19.17 8.46 6.30
CA SER A 160 19.39 9.74 6.99
C SER A 160 20.54 9.71 8.02
N LYS A 161 21.03 8.52 8.40
CA LYS A 161 22.25 8.36 9.22
C LYS A 161 23.53 8.68 8.45
N LEU A 162 23.50 8.66 7.12
CA LEU A 162 24.65 9.00 6.29
C LEU A 162 24.78 10.51 6.12
N SER A 163 25.98 11.03 6.33
CA SER A 163 26.31 12.41 5.96
C SER A 163 26.57 12.48 4.45
N TYR A 164 25.91 13.41 3.76
CA TYR A 164 26.15 13.67 2.33
C TYR A 164 26.78 15.05 2.14
N ALA A 165 27.40 15.26 0.98
CA ALA A 165 27.90 16.58 0.60
C ALA A 165 26.80 17.36 -0.12
N ASP A 166 26.37 18.46 0.47
CA ASP A 166 25.42 19.37 -0.17
C ASP A 166 26.08 20.02 -1.41
N GLY A 167 25.30 20.25 -2.46
CA GLY A 167 25.83 20.81 -3.73
C GLY A 167 26.70 19.86 -4.57
N ALA A 168 26.84 18.58 -4.18
CA ALA A 168 27.66 17.60 -4.91
C ALA A 168 27.06 17.19 -6.26
N ASN A 169 25.72 17.18 -6.33
CA ASN A 169 25.01 16.78 -7.54
C ASN A 169 25.08 17.88 -8.61
N PHE A 170 25.07 17.48 -9.88
CA PHE A 170 25.14 18.42 -11.01
C PHE A 170 23.94 19.38 -11.10
N ASP A 171 22.78 18.92 -10.64
CA ASP A 171 21.49 19.61 -10.63
C ASP A 171 21.22 20.36 -9.31
N SER A 172 22.22 20.46 -8.43
CA SER A 172 22.10 21.24 -7.21
C SER A 172 21.83 22.72 -7.48
N TYR A 173 21.03 23.33 -6.61
CA TYR A 173 20.65 24.75 -6.71
C TYR A 173 21.85 25.69 -6.83
N GLU A 174 22.93 25.41 -6.08
CA GLU A 174 24.17 26.19 -6.12
C GLU A 174 24.81 26.26 -7.51
N ARG A 175 24.50 25.29 -8.37
CA ARG A 175 25.05 25.14 -9.71
C ARG A 175 24.05 25.48 -10.80
N GLN A 176 22.86 26.02 -10.48
CA GLN A 176 21.82 26.30 -11.47
C GLN A 176 22.30 27.19 -12.63
N ASN A 177 23.21 28.13 -12.34
CA ASN A 177 23.75 29.10 -13.31
C ASN A 177 25.04 28.62 -14.00
N GLU A 178 25.55 27.42 -13.69
CA GLU A 178 26.73 26.90 -14.37
C GLU A 178 26.38 26.53 -15.82
N PRO A 179 27.20 26.97 -16.81
CA PRO A 179 26.88 26.78 -18.21
C PRO A 179 27.02 25.33 -18.65
N TYR A 180 26.26 24.97 -19.69
CA TYR A 180 26.44 23.76 -20.49
C TYR A 180 27.19 24.10 -21.77
N CYS A 181 27.72 23.08 -22.47
CA CYS A 181 28.23 23.26 -23.83
C CYS A 181 27.13 23.89 -24.71
N LEU A 182 27.53 24.88 -25.51
CA LEU A 182 26.63 25.49 -26.49
C LEU A 182 26.24 24.44 -27.55
N PRO A 183 25.05 24.57 -28.16
CA PRO A 183 24.66 23.72 -29.29
C PRO A 183 25.76 23.66 -30.35
N ASP A 184 25.97 22.47 -30.91
CA ASP A 184 26.94 22.21 -31.98
C ASP A 184 28.41 22.55 -31.65
N THR A 185 28.74 22.71 -30.37
CA THR A 185 30.12 22.89 -29.90
C THR A 185 30.62 21.63 -29.20
N ARG A 186 31.95 21.38 -29.28
CA ARG A 186 32.61 20.25 -28.60
C ARG A 186 31.99 18.88 -28.95
N VAL A 187 31.39 18.77 -30.14
CA VAL A 187 30.66 17.58 -30.59
C VAL A 187 31.55 16.34 -30.58
N ASP A 188 32.76 16.44 -31.11
CA ASP A 188 33.67 15.29 -31.22
C ASP A 188 34.03 14.70 -29.86
N ILE A 189 34.35 15.56 -28.88
CA ILE A 189 34.73 15.12 -27.54
C ILE A 189 33.54 14.62 -26.74
N LEU A 190 32.36 15.23 -26.90
CA LEU A 190 31.12 14.73 -26.30
C LEU A 190 30.79 13.34 -26.86
N CYS A 191 30.89 13.17 -28.18
CA CYS A 191 30.69 11.89 -28.86
C CYS A 191 31.69 10.82 -28.39
N GLN A 192 32.96 11.19 -28.23
CA GLN A 192 34.00 10.31 -27.70
C GLN A 192 33.67 9.82 -26.29
N ILE A 193 33.26 10.71 -25.38
CA ILE A 193 32.90 10.36 -24.00
C ILE A 193 31.62 9.50 -23.97
N MET A 194 30.64 9.80 -24.82
CA MET A 194 29.40 9.01 -24.91
C MET A 194 29.66 7.60 -25.43
N LYS A 195 30.54 7.44 -26.43
CA LYS A 195 30.99 6.12 -26.91
C LYS A 195 31.74 5.36 -25.82
N TRP A 196 32.67 6.02 -25.15
CA TRP A 196 33.41 5.45 -24.03
C TRP A 196 32.50 4.95 -22.92
N SER A 197 31.49 5.73 -22.52
CA SER A 197 30.57 5.33 -21.44
C SER A 197 29.59 4.21 -21.82
N ALA A 198 29.44 3.89 -23.10
CA ALA A 198 28.57 2.82 -23.59
C ALA A 198 29.29 1.49 -23.79
N ASP A 199 30.61 1.50 -23.91
CA ASP A 199 31.40 0.31 -24.23
C ASP A 199 31.96 -0.32 -22.94
N SER A 200 31.45 -1.51 -22.61
CA SER A 200 31.86 -2.29 -21.43
C SER A 200 33.29 -2.83 -21.51
N CYS A 201 33.92 -2.80 -22.69
CA CYS A 201 35.31 -3.23 -22.89
C CYS A 201 36.33 -2.09 -22.69
N GLN A 202 35.86 -0.84 -22.52
CA GLN A 202 36.75 0.31 -22.29
C GLN A 202 37.24 0.40 -20.85
N LYS A 203 38.27 1.23 -20.64
CA LYS A 203 38.79 1.54 -19.29
C LYS A 203 37.71 2.25 -18.46
N THR A 204 37.67 1.98 -17.16
CA THR A 204 36.66 2.54 -16.23
C THR A 204 36.83 4.03 -15.91
N ILE A 205 37.96 4.64 -16.27
CA ILE A 205 38.26 6.06 -16.00
C ILE A 205 38.53 6.78 -17.32
N PHE A 206 37.77 7.84 -17.59
CA PHE A 206 38.03 8.80 -18.66
C PHE A 206 38.79 10.02 -18.13
N TRP A 207 40.00 10.25 -18.63
CA TRP A 207 40.78 11.43 -18.27
C TRP A 207 40.58 12.54 -19.31
N LEU A 208 39.89 13.62 -18.93
CA LEU A 208 39.78 14.84 -19.75
C LEU A 208 40.84 15.87 -19.33
N ASN A 209 41.93 16.00 -20.10
CA ASN A 209 42.98 17.00 -19.88
C ASN A 209 42.81 18.22 -20.81
N GLY A 210 43.46 19.32 -20.43
CA GLY A 210 43.50 20.54 -21.23
C GLY A 210 43.80 21.79 -20.40
N MET A 211 44.18 22.88 -21.07
CA MET A 211 44.54 24.15 -20.42
C MET A 211 43.44 24.66 -19.49
N ALA A 212 43.80 25.44 -18.47
CA ALA A 212 42.81 26.10 -17.61
C ALA A 212 41.89 26.99 -18.47
N GLY A 213 40.61 27.09 -18.09
CA GLY A 213 39.62 27.89 -18.81
C GLY A 213 39.04 27.28 -20.09
N THR A 214 39.49 26.10 -20.54
CA THR A 214 39.00 25.49 -21.80
C THR A 214 37.61 24.82 -21.72
N GLY A 215 36.86 25.00 -20.65
CA GLY A 215 35.49 24.48 -20.51
C GLY A 215 35.38 23.00 -20.14
N LYS A 216 36.40 22.39 -19.50
CA LYS A 216 36.36 20.97 -19.07
C LYS A 216 35.18 20.66 -18.13
N SER A 217 34.93 21.53 -17.14
CA SER A 217 33.80 21.36 -16.22
C SER A 217 32.46 21.48 -16.94
N THR A 218 32.37 22.36 -17.94
CA THR A 218 31.20 22.52 -18.82
C THR A 218 30.92 21.23 -19.60
N ILE A 219 31.96 20.59 -20.15
CA ILE A 219 31.84 19.28 -20.83
C ILE A 219 31.33 18.21 -19.87
N ALA A 220 31.93 18.09 -18.68
CA ALA A 220 31.50 17.09 -17.69
C ALA A 220 30.04 17.28 -17.26
N ARG A 221 29.61 18.52 -17.08
CA ARG A 221 28.23 18.89 -16.74
C ARG A 221 27.25 18.53 -17.87
N THR A 222 27.59 18.83 -19.13
CA THR A 222 26.79 18.43 -20.30
C THR A 222 26.65 16.91 -20.38
N ILE A 223 27.74 16.16 -20.25
CA ILE A 223 27.70 14.69 -20.27
C ILE A 223 26.84 14.14 -19.12
N THR A 224 26.99 14.68 -17.91
CA THR A 224 26.21 14.23 -16.75
C THR A 224 24.72 14.45 -16.97
N ARG A 225 24.32 15.62 -17.50
CA ARG A 225 22.92 15.90 -17.88
C ARG A 225 22.42 14.89 -18.91
N THR A 226 23.16 14.68 -20.00
CA THR A 226 22.77 13.74 -21.06
C THR A 226 22.63 12.31 -20.54
N LEU A 227 23.55 11.83 -19.72
CA LEU A 227 23.47 10.48 -19.12
C LEU A 227 22.32 10.35 -18.11
N THR A 228 21.98 11.43 -17.40
CA THR A 228 20.82 11.50 -16.51
C THR A 228 19.51 11.41 -17.29
N GLU A 229 19.38 12.20 -18.37
CA GLU A 229 18.22 12.18 -19.27
C GLU A 229 18.04 10.80 -19.93
N GLN A 230 19.15 10.12 -20.25
CA GLN A 230 19.15 8.75 -20.77
C GLN A 230 18.93 7.67 -19.70
N LYS A 231 18.79 8.03 -18.41
CA LYS A 231 18.68 7.09 -17.28
C LYS A 231 19.84 6.09 -17.19
N ARG A 232 21.04 6.50 -17.62
CA ARG A 232 22.28 5.68 -17.61
C ARG A 232 23.25 6.06 -16.50
N LEU A 233 22.97 7.15 -15.79
CA LEU A 233 23.78 7.62 -14.67
C LEU A 233 23.18 7.16 -13.35
N ALA A 234 23.94 6.40 -12.57
CA ALA A 234 23.49 5.91 -11.26
C ALA A 234 23.83 6.86 -10.10
N ALA A 235 24.95 7.58 -10.21
CA ALA A 235 25.37 8.60 -9.24
C ALA A 235 26.36 9.59 -9.88
N ASN A 236 26.48 10.77 -9.30
CA ASN A 236 27.46 11.79 -9.69
C ASN A 236 27.96 12.60 -8.48
N PHE A 237 29.18 13.12 -8.59
CA PHE A 237 29.79 13.97 -7.58
C PHE A 237 30.75 14.97 -8.23
N PHE A 238 30.48 16.27 -8.06
CA PHE A 238 31.35 17.33 -8.53
C PHE A 238 32.20 17.90 -7.40
N PHE A 239 33.50 17.61 -7.41
CA PHE A 239 34.46 18.25 -6.52
C PHE A 239 34.60 19.74 -6.80
N SER A 240 34.67 20.55 -5.75
CA SER A 240 34.87 21.99 -5.85
C SER A 240 35.85 22.48 -4.79
N ARG A 241 36.92 23.15 -5.22
CA ARG A 241 37.94 23.69 -4.31
C ARG A 241 37.35 24.85 -3.52
N GLY A 242 37.56 24.84 -2.20
CA GLY A 242 37.12 25.92 -1.30
C GLY A 242 35.65 25.87 -0.86
N ARG A 243 34.87 24.87 -1.29
CA ARG A 243 33.47 24.67 -0.83
C ARG A 243 33.36 23.51 0.16
N GLY A 244 33.80 23.72 1.40
CA GLY A 244 33.54 22.82 2.53
C GLY A 244 33.67 21.32 2.22
N ASP A 245 32.57 20.58 2.33
CA ASP A 245 32.51 19.13 2.10
C ASP A 245 32.80 18.68 0.65
N LEU A 246 32.69 19.58 -0.33
CA LEU A 246 33.03 19.33 -1.74
C LEU A 246 34.53 19.44 -2.04
N SER A 247 35.29 19.98 -1.08
CA SER A 247 36.75 20.11 -1.19
C SER A 247 37.51 18.89 -0.68
N HIS A 248 36.82 17.95 -0.02
CA HIS A 248 37.38 16.71 0.52
C HIS A 248 36.59 15.49 0.05
N THR A 249 37.25 14.33 0.02
CA THR A 249 36.66 13.06 -0.42
C THR A 249 35.84 12.35 0.66
N GLY A 250 35.80 12.87 1.89
CA GLY A 250 35.22 12.20 3.06
C GLY A 250 33.72 11.90 2.98
N ARG A 251 32.98 12.59 2.11
CA ARG A 251 31.54 12.36 1.87
C ARG A 251 31.23 11.81 0.48
N LEU A 252 32.25 11.47 -0.32
CA LEU A 252 32.05 10.98 -1.69
C LEU A 252 31.19 9.71 -1.70
N PHE A 253 31.63 8.68 -0.97
CA PHE A 253 31.00 7.36 -1.05
C PHE A 253 29.65 7.29 -0.34
N SER A 254 29.47 8.04 0.76
CA SER A 254 28.16 8.18 1.40
C SER A 254 27.15 8.90 0.50
N THR A 255 27.58 9.96 -0.20
CA THR A 255 26.73 10.68 -1.17
C THR A 255 26.37 9.80 -2.37
N VAL A 256 27.35 9.07 -2.92
CA VAL A 256 27.12 8.09 -3.98
C VAL A 256 26.16 6.99 -3.52
N ALA A 257 26.32 6.45 -2.31
CA ALA A 257 25.44 5.41 -1.78
C ALA A 257 23.98 5.89 -1.66
N ILE A 258 23.75 7.12 -1.18
CA ILE A 258 22.39 7.70 -1.13
C ILE A 258 21.80 7.83 -2.53
N GLN A 259 22.58 8.30 -3.50
CA GLN A 259 22.12 8.40 -4.89
C GLN A 259 21.79 7.01 -5.48
N LEU A 260 22.66 6.01 -5.26
CA LEU A 260 22.41 4.63 -5.69
C LEU A 260 21.14 4.05 -5.04
N ALA A 261 20.92 4.31 -3.76
CA ALA A 261 19.71 3.91 -3.05
C ALA A 261 18.44 4.54 -3.63
N ALA A 262 18.51 5.78 -4.12
CA ALA A 262 17.40 6.44 -4.82
C ALA A 262 17.10 5.82 -6.19
N THR A 263 18.10 5.24 -6.86
CA THR A 263 17.92 4.61 -8.19
C THR A 263 17.33 3.21 -8.15
N SER A 264 17.54 2.45 -7.07
CA SER A 264 17.10 1.05 -6.99
C SER A 264 16.69 0.67 -5.56
N PRO A 265 15.42 0.25 -5.34
CA PRO A 265 14.96 -0.24 -4.03
C PRO A 265 15.77 -1.43 -3.50
N ARG A 266 16.27 -2.29 -4.38
CA ARG A 266 17.11 -3.43 -3.98
C ARG A 266 18.48 -2.97 -3.45
N LEU A 267 19.10 -1.97 -4.10
CA LEU A 267 20.34 -1.38 -3.60
C LEU A 267 20.09 -0.63 -2.29
N LYS A 268 18.98 0.11 -2.18
CA LYS A 268 18.57 0.78 -0.94
C LYS A 268 18.53 -0.20 0.22
N HIS A 269 17.90 -1.37 0.04
CA HIS A 269 17.84 -2.41 1.05
C HIS A 269 19.23 -2.88 1.50
N TYR A 270 20.11 -3.27 0.57
CA TYR A 270 21.47 -3.73 0.91
C TYR A 270 22.35 -2.65 1.55
N ILE A 271 22.18 -1.39 1.14
CA ILE A 271 22.87 -0.25 1.76
C ILE A 271 22.36 -0.03 3.19
N CYS A 272 21.05 -0.13 3.41
CA CYS A 272 20.46 -0.03 4.75
C CYS A 272 20.92 -1.17 5.67
N GLU A 273 21.00 -2.39 5.15
CA GLU A 273 21.56 -3.54 5.86
C GLU A 273 23.01 -3.28 6.31
N ALA A 274 23.85 -2.72 5.42
CA ALA A 274 25.23 -2.38 5.73
C ALA A 274 25.35 -1.27 6.81
N ILE A 275 24.44 -0.29 6.80
CA ILE A 275 24.37 0.76 7.82
C ILE A 275 23.90 0.17 9.16
N ALA A 276 22.89 -0.71 9.16
CA ALA A 276 22.38 -1.34 10.37
C ALA A 276 23.45 -2.21 11.06
N GLN A 277 24.33 -2.86 10.29
CA GLN A 277 25.47 -3.60 10.82
C GLN A 277 26.58 -2.69 11.37
N ASN A 278 26.60 -1.40 10.99
CA ASN A 278 27.64 -0.46 11.39
C ASN A 278 27.17 1.00 11.31
N ASP A 279 26.52 1.47 12.38
CA ASP A 279 25.99 2.83 12.48
C ASP A 279 27.05 3.94 12.31
N SER A 280 28.33 3.62 12.56
CA SER A 280 29.44 4.58 12.46
C SER A 280 30.06 4.68 11.06
N ILE A 281 29.53 3.94 10.07
CA ILE A 281 30.17 3.78 8.74
C ILE A 281 30.48 5.10 8.03
N SER A 282 29.65 6.13 8.22
CA SER A 282 29.87 7.48 7.64
C SER A 282 31.11 8.19 8.17
N ARG A 283 31.65 7.75 9.31
CA ARG A 283 32.87 8.29 9.95
C ARG A 283 34.10 7.40 9.74
N GLN A 284 33.95 6.27 9.05
CA GLN A 284 35.06 5.34 8.78
C GLN A 284 35.87 5.77 7.57
N SER A 285 36.94 5.01 7.29
CA SER A 285 37.83 5.28 6.16
C SER A 285 37.09 5.25 4.83
N MET A 286 37.60 5.98 3.85
CA MET A 286 37.07 5.96 2.47
C MET A 286 36.99 4.55 1.89
N ARG A 287 37.98 3.70 2.20
CA ARG A 287 38.02 2.32 1.73
C ARG A 287 36.88 1.50 2.32
N ASP A 288 36.60 1.68 3.61
CA ASP A 288 35.50 0.99 4.29
C ASP A 288 34.14 1.47 3.77
N GLN A 289 33.98 2.79 3.59
CA GLN A 289 32.78 3.36 3.01
C GLN A 289 32.53 2.83 1.59
N TRP A 290 33.53 2.85 0.71
CA TRP A 290 33.43 2.28 -0.64
C TRP A 290 33.04 0.80 -0.60
N THR A 291 33.76 0.01 0.22
CA THR A 291 33.58 -1.44 0.26
C THR A 291 32.18 -1.81 0.74
N LYS A 292 31.73 -1.21 1.86
CA LYS A 292 30.48 -1.60 2.52
C LYS A 292 29.24 -0.91 1.97
N LEU A 293 29.34 0.35 1.53
CA LEU A 293 28.18 1.12 1.06
C LEU A 293 27.97 1.07 -0.46
N VAL A 294 29.00 0.70 -1.24
CA VAL A 294 28.91 0.72 -2.71
C VAL A 294 29.22 -0.65 -3.30
N TYR A 295 30.44 -1.16 -3.08
CA TYR A 295 30.92 -2.37 -3.73
C TYR A 295 30.13 -3.63 -3.32
N GLN A 296 30.01 -3.90 -2.01
CA GLN A 296 29.26 -5.06 -1.51
C GLN A 296 27.77 -5.04 -1.90
N PRO A 297 27.03 -3.91 -1.77
CA PRO A 297 25.67 -3.82 -2.28
C PRO A 297 25.53 -4.08 -3.78
N LEU A 298 26.47 -3.60 -4.60
CA LEU A 298 26.49 -3.85 -6.04
C LEU A 298 26.76 -5.32 -6.38
N LEU A 299 27.66 -5.98 -5.63
CA LEU A 299 27.89 -7.42 -5.78
C LEU A 299 26.64 -8.24 -5.46
N LYS A 300 25.98 -7.96 -4.32
CA LYS A 300 24.73 -8.63 -3.94
C LYS A 300 23.60 -8.41 -4.96
N LEU A 301 23.66 -7.32 -5.74
CA LEU A 301 22.70 -7.07 -6.82
C LEU A 301 22.94 -8.00 -8.03
N GLY A 302 24.20 -8.35 -8.31
CA GLY A 302 24.63 -9.17 -9.44
C GLY A 302 24.57 -10.68 -9.22
N ASP A 303 24.43 -11.16 -7.98
CA ASP A 303 24.29 -12.59 -7.64
C ASP A 303 22.90 -13.17 -7.99
N ARG A 304 22.36 -12.87 -9.18
CA ARG A 304 21.14 -13.49 -9.72
C ARG A 304 21.23 -13.75 -11.22
#